data_AF-A0A6N0NX12-F1
#
_entry.id   AF-A0A6N0NX12-F1
#
_cell.length_a   1.000
_cell.length_b   1.000
_cell.length_c   1.000
_cell.angle_alpha   90.00
_cell.angle_beta   90.00
_cell.angle_gamma   90.00
#
_symmetry.space_group_name_H-M   'P 1'
#
loop_
_entity.id
_entity.type
_entity.pdbx_description
1 polymer ?
#
loop_
_entity_poly.entity_id
_entity_poly.type
_entity_poly.pdbx_seq_one_letter_code
_entity_poly.pdbx_strand_id
1 'polypeptide(L)'
;MSNRACLTYVAGDVTSYQVVKYSFQGKDYTSFFSAHALWSALDPEETVALLPDSLISANCDNKEVVKKAYKDMLTTRAHELQQKQGFDPVSTKFNEFLDGMKVEYIPNVGVGSGMVADCEGNLSRDKDGRPIRQPYSSSRDPTFIYNAVFAVLHRYHSEGCGKFIVDLTHGTNVLVSALLASSALFESDIYAAPVMGSPSGVVEIVGLSNIVEAMKDSLKIGLSIEMMDERYSVDYTGRLRDLNPTEFGRSRELVNRVKRVDLNKVNDFLWNMRNGFVVNGIASMRDLQQYIPQLRQDFLSLRDLYLTWYNAEPRFQKESRIVLSNFSSTLGIEGVLNSLLGKDDIETLFKALEKYIEVEYYDKALSLARELPVAECLSNHGGGTFDDNDRMYRLCEDLVGSYIELNNSDFQKFRNLLMHSGLSKDLRVKVDKRGVTPTQNINRRTIVDYVKGKLKDHAEGVRRIT
;
A
#
# COMPACT_ATOMS: atom_id res chain seq x y z
N MET A 1 -1.49 -11.36 -21.43
CA MET A 1 -2.37 -10.17 -21.35
C MET A 1 -1.71 -9.08 -22.19
N SER A 2 -2.48 -8.39 -23.02
CA SER A 2 -1.98 -7.25 -23.81
C SER A 2 -1.44 -6.18 -22.86
N ASN A 3 -0.23 -5.68 -23.11
CA ASN A 3 0.44 -4.71 -22.23
C ASN A 3 0.15 -3.27 -22.69
N ARG A 4 -1.14 -2.97 -22.92
CA ARG A 4 -1.61 -1.69 -23.48
C ARG A 4 -1.58 -0.60 -22.40
N ALA A 5 -1.04 0.57 -22.71
CA ALA A 5 -1.00 1.72 -21.82
C ALA A 5 -2.20 2.64 -22.07
N CYS A 6 -2.88 3.04 -21.01
CA CYS A 6 -4.09 3.86 -21.09
C CYS A 6 -3.94 5.12 -20.25
N LEU A 7 -3.99 6.30 -20.90
CA LEU A 7 -3.98 7.59 -20.22
C LEU A 7 -5.36 7.89 -19.64
N THR A 8 -5.44 8.17 -18.34
CA THR A 8 -6.68 8.57 -17.67
C THR A 8 -6.48 9.87 -16.91
N TYR A 9 -7.45 10.76 -17.00
CA TYR A 9 -7.40 12.06 -16.32
C TYR A 9 -8.79 12.56 -15.92
N VAL A 10 -8.87 13.47 -14.95
CA VAL A 10 -10.14 14.13 -14.59
C VAL A 10 -10.33 15.39 -15.42
N ALA A 11 -11.45 15.50 -16.12
CA ALA A 11 -11.79 16.67 -16.89
C ALA A 11 -12.00 17.90 -15.99
N GLY A 12 -11.38 19.01 -16.38
CA GLY A 12 -11.57 20.32 -15.77
C GLY A 12 -12.17 21.34 -16.73
N ASP A 13 -12.48 22.53 -16.20
CA ASP A 13 -12.94 23.67 -16.99
C ASP A 13 -11.79 24.29 -17.78
N VAL A 14 -11.71 23.93 -19.07
CA VAL A 14 -10.61 24.33 -19.95
C VAL A 14 -10.74 25.76 -20.48
N THR A 15 -11.85 26.46 -20.24
CA THR A 15 -12.08 27.81 -20.79
C THR A 15 -11.09 28.85 -20.25
N SER A 16 -10.46 28.56 -19.12
CA SER A 16 -9.42 29.38 -18.49
C SER A 16 -8.00 28.96 -18.87
N TYR A 17 -7.79 27.80 -19.50
CA TYR A 17 -6.46 27.22 -19.69
C TYR A 17 -5.66 28.02 -20.73
N GLN A 18 -4.37 28.21 -20.50
CA GLN A 18 -3.47 28.96 -21.38
C GLN A 18 -2.45 28.01 -22.02
N VAL A 19 -1.84 28.42 -23.12
CA VAL A 19 -0.76 27.64 -23.74
C VAL A 19 0.45 27.64 -22.79
N VAL A 20 0.94 26.44 -22.50
CA VAL A 20 2.09 26.21 -21.62
C VAL A 20 3.09 25.31 -22.34
N LYS A 21 4.36 25.50 -22.03
CA LYS A 21 5.43 24.60 -22.44
C LYS A 21 5.70 23.61 -21.30
N TYR A 22 5.27 22.37 -21.45
CA TYR A 22 5.49 21.32 -20.46
C TYR A 22 6.85 20.66 -20.67
N SER A 23 7.65 20.47 -19.61
CA SER A 23 8.87 19.66 -19.68
C SER A 23 8.66 18.30 -19.05
N PHE A 24 9.05 17.25 -19.78
CA PHE A 24 8.98 15.88 -19.32
C PHE A 24 10.14 15.07 -19.90
N GLN A 25 10.90 14.39 -19.03
CA GLN A 25 12.05 13.57 -19.39
C GLN A 25 13.08 14.31 -20.30
N GLY A 26 13.30 15.60 -20.04
CA GLY A 26 14.25 16.44 -20.78
C GLY A 26 13.77 16.88 -22.17
N LYS A 27 12.51 16.62 -22.52
CA LYS A 27 11.85 17.12 -23.74
C LYS A 27 10.74 18.09 -23.38
N ASP A 28 10.43 18.97 -24.33
CA ASP A 28 9.40 19.98 -24.14
C ASP A 28 8.21 19.75 -25.08
N TYR A 29 7.00 19.94 -24.54
CA TYR A 29 5.72 19.73 -25.19
C TYR A 29 4.84 20.97 -25.02
N THR A 30 4.52 21.64 -26.12
CA THR A 30 3.66 22.83 -26.07
C THR A 30 2.20 22.43 -26.16
N SER A 31 1.43 22.72 -25.11
CA SER A 31 0.01 22.39 -25.03
C SER A 31 -0.69 23.35 -24.07
N PHE A 32 -1.99 23.54 -24.17
CA PHE A 32 -2.77 24.21 -23.13
C PHE A 32 -3.35 23.23 -22.10
N PHE A 33 -3.03 21.95 -22.26
CA PHE A 33 -3.68 20.84 -21.59
C PHE A 33 -2.67 19.74 -21.27
N SER A 34 -2.51 19.39 -20.00
CA SER A 34 -1.48 18.44 -19.54
C SER A 34 -1.69 17.03 -20.08
N ALA A 35 -2.93 16.57 -20.15
CA ALA A 35 -3.25 15.24 -20.68
C ALA A 35 -2.79 15.10 -22.14
N HIS A 36 -2.92 16.16 -22.95
CA HIS A 36 -2.41 16.16 -24.32
C HIS A 36 -0.87 16.17 -24.38
N ALA A 37 -0.20 16.88 -23.46
CA ALA A 37 1.26 16.86 -23.36
C ALA A 37 1.79 15.46 -22.97
N LEU A 38 1.14 14.82 -21.98
CA LEU A 38 1.45 13.45 -21.56
C LEU A 38 1.16 12.44 -22.69
N TRP A 39 0.04 12.59 -23.38
CA TRP A 39 -0.29 11.78 -24.55
C TRP A 39 0.78 11.89 -25.63
N SER A 40 1.21 13.12 -25.96
CA SER A 40 2.27 13.36 -26.94
C SER A 40 3.62 12.79 -26.51
N ALA A 41 3.89 12.74 -25.20
CA ALA A 41 5.16 12.28 -24.65
C ALA A 41 5.26 10.77 -24.53
N LEU A 42 4.15 10.10 -24.21
CA LEU A 42 4.10 8.68 -23.86
C LEU A 42 3.40 7.81 -24.91
N ASP A 43 2.72 8.42 -25.88
CA ASP A 43 1.99 7.76 -26.98
C ASP A 43 1.10 6.59 -26.51
N PRO A 44 0.22 6.80 -25.52
CA PRO A 44 -0.63 5.74 -25.00
C PRO A 44 -1.65 5.33 -26.05
N GLU A 45 -1.99 4.05 -26.09
CA GLU A 45 -2.87 3.53 -27.13
C GLU A 45 -4.35 3.87 -26.89
N GLU A 46 -4.70 4.34 -25.70
CA GLU A 46 -6.04 4.82 -25.37
C GLU A 46 -5.99 5.98 -24.36
N THR A 47 -6.92 6.94 -24.51
CA THR A 47 -7.11 8.06 -23.58
C THR A 47 -8.53 8.07 -23.07
N VAL A 48 -8.69 8.18 -21.75
CA VAL A 48 -9.98 8.19 -21.04
C VAL A 48 -10.10 9.47 -20.21
N ALA A 49 -11.01 10.35 -20.62
CA ALA A 49 -11.37 11.54 -19.87
C ALA A 49 -12.52 11.24 -18.90
N LEU A 50 -12.29 11.46 -17.61
CA LEU A 50 -13.33 11.34 -16.59
C LEU A 50 -14.05 12.68 -16.45
N LEU A 51 -15.23 12.80 -17.06
CA LEU A 51 -16.05 14.01 -17.11
C LEU A 51 -17.00 14.09 -15.92
N PRO A 52 -16.80 15.01 -14.96
CA PRO A 52 -17.73 15.15 -13.86
C PRO A 52 -19.07 15.77 -14.28
N ASP A 53 -20.15 15.26 -13.69
CA ASP A 53 -21.52 15.76 -13.89
C ASP A 53 -21.75 17.22 -13.48
N SER A 54 -20.82 17.77 -12.71
CA SER A 54 -20.80 19.18 -12.34
C SER A 54 -20.23 20.12 -13.41
N LEU A 55 -19.54 19.60 -14.43
CA LEU A 55 -18.80 20.42 -15.41
C LEU A 55 -19.66 20.81 -16.61
N ILE A 56 -20.40 19.86 -17.20
CA ILE A 56 -21.28 20.07 -18.34
C ILE A 56 -22.60 19.35 -18.09
N SER A 57 -23.68 20.01 -18.44
CA SER A 57 -25.06 19.53 -18.34
C SER A 57 -25.76 19.72 -19.67
N ALA A 58 -26.72 18.84 -19.98
CA ALA A 58 -27.56 18.96 -21.17
C ALA A 58 -29.03 18.80 -20.78
N ASN A 59 -29.92 19.52 -21.46
CA ASN A 59 -31.37 19.45 -21.22
C ASN A 59 -32.04 18.26 -21.92
N CYS A 60 -31.35 17.60 -22.85
CA CYS A 60 -31.73 16.29 -23.36
C CYS A 60 -31.16 15.22 -22.44
N ASP A 61 -31.97 14.24 -22.03
CA ASP A 61 -31.57 13.10 -21.20
C ASP A 61 -30.68 12.11 -21.99
N ASN A 62 -29.51 12.57 -22.42
CA ASN A 62 -28.55 11.82 -23.23
C ASN A 62 -27.10 12.17 -22.84
N LYS A 63 -26.43 11.22 -22.19
CA LYS A 63 -25.03 11.39 -21.72
C LYS A 63 -24.02 11.51 -22.87
N GLU A 64 -24.32 10.96 -24.05
CA GLU A 64 -23.43 11.09 -25.22
C GLU A 64 -23.36 12.52 -25.73
N VAL A 65 -24.43 13.31 -25.57
CA VAL A 65 -24.45 14.75 -25.88
C VAL A 65 -23.47 15.49 -24.99
N VAL A 66 -23.46 15.18 -23.69
CA VAL A 66 -22.55 15.81 -22.71
C VAL A 66 -21.08 15.44 -23.00
N LYS A 67 -20.82 14.18 -23.38
CA LYS A 67 -19.49 13.72 -23.80
C LYS A 67 -19.00 14.44 -25.07
N LYS A 68 -19.89 14.62 -26.05
CA LYS A 68 -19.60 15.37 -27.27
C LYS A 68 -19.31 16.85 -26.98
N ALA A 69 -20.10 17.46 -26.11
CA ALA A 69 -19.92 18.85 -25.67
C ALA A 69 -18.58 19.09 -24.97
N TYR A 70 -18.05 18.10 -24.25
CA TYR A 70 -16.71 18.19 -23.68
C TYR A 70 -15.61 18.23 -24.75
N LYS A 71 -15.73 17.43 -25.81
CA LYS A 71 -14.81 17.50 -26.95
C LYS A 71 -14.93 18.84 -27.69
N ASP A 72 -16.16 19.32 -27.91
CA ASP A 72 -16.41 20.64 -28.51
C ASP A 72 -15.77 21.78 -27.69
N MET A 73 -15.86 21.72 -26.36
CA MET A 73 -15.22 22.68 -25.47
C MET A 73 -13.70 22.74 -25.66
N LEU A 74 -13.05 21.58 -25.78
CA LEU A 74 -11.61 21.47 -26.02
C LEU A 74 -11.21 22.03 -27.40
N THR A 75 -11.95 21.65 -28.45
CA THR A 75 -11.73 22.15 -29.82
C THR A 75 -11.90 23.66 -29.90
N THR A 76 -12.99 24.18 -29.34
CA THR A 76 -13.26 25.62 -29.23
C THR A 76 -12.10 26.32 -28.54
N ARG A 77 -11.63 25.81 -27.40
CA ARG A 77 -10.53 26.45 -26.67
C ARG A 77 -9.24 26.46 -27.49
N ALA A 78 -8.93 25.38 -28.18
CA ALA A 78 -7.76 25.31 -29.05
C ALA A 78 -7.81 26.38 -30.14
N HIS A 79 -8.96 26.61 -30.78
CA HIS A 79 -9.14 27.67 -31.78
C HIS A 79 -9.03 29.08 -31.20
N GLU A 80 -9.58 29.32 -30.00
CA GLU A 80 -9.42 30.60 -29.31
C GLU A 80 -7.95 30.89 -29.00
N LEU A 81 -7.20 29.89 -28.57
CA LEU A 81 -5.78 30.01 -28.25
C LEU A 81 -4.91 30.12 -29.50
N GLN A 82 -5.33 29.52 -30.62
CA GLN A 82 -4.68 29.73 -31.92
C GLN A 82 -4.72 31.20 -32.32
N GLN A 83 -5.89 31.83 -32.21
CA GLN A 83 -6.07 33.23 -32.55
C GLN A 83 -5.34 34.19 -31.58
N LYS A 84 -5.31 33.85 -30.28
CA LYS A 84 -4.78 34.74 -29.24
C LYS A 84 -3.30 34.55 -28.91
N GLN A 85 -2.79 33.33 -29.01
CA GLN A 85 -1.47 32.93 -28.51
C GLN A 85 -0.65 32.14 -29.54
N GLY A 86 -1.14 31.99 -30.78
CA GLY A 86 -0.42 31.29 -31.85
C GLY A 86 -0.30 29.78 -31.63
N PHE A 87 -1.18 29.18 -30.81
CA PHE A 87 -1.26 27.73 -30.67
C PHE A 87 -1.66 27.09 -31.99
N ASP A 88 -0.89 26.13 -32.51
CA ASP A 88 -1.26 25.43 -33.74
C ASP A 88 -1.82 24.03 -33.42
N PRO A 89 -3.15 23.85 -33.39
CA PRO A 89 -3.77 22.56 -33.10
C PRO A 89 -3.47 21.47 -34.14
N VAL A 90 -3.10 21.85 -35.37
CA VAL A 90 -2.84 20.90 -36.47
C VAL A 90 -1.40 20.39 -36.42
N SER A 91 -0.41 21.25 -36.18
CA SER A 91 0.98 20.79 -36.00
C SER A 91 1.23 20.09 -34.66
N THR A 92 0.32 20.22 -33.69
CA THR A 92 0.48 19.66 -32.33
C THR A 92 -0.18 18.28 -32.13
N LYS A 93 -0.69 17.60 -33.17
CA LYS A 93 -1.42 16.32 -33.06
C LYS A 93 -2.66 16.35 -32.13
N PHE A 94 -3.17 17.53 -31.82
CA PHE A 94 -4.30 17.69 -30.90
C PHE A 94 -5.60 17.07 -31.42
N ASN A 95 -5.84 17.12 -32.73
CA ASN A 95 -7.02 16.50 -33.33
C ASN A 95 -6.98 14.97 -33.22
N GLU A 96 -5.82 14.34 -33.43
CA GLU A 96 -5.64 12.89 -33.25
C GLU A 96 -5.94 12.47 -31.80
N PHE A 97 -5.45 13.25 -30.83
CA PHE A 97 -5.76 13.06 -29.42
C PHE A 97 -7.28 13.12 -29.16
N LEU A 98 -7.98 14.15 -29.66
CA LEU A 98 -9.41 14.31 -29.46
C LEU A 98 -10.24 13.18 -30.10
N ASP A 99 -9.85 12.74 -31.29
CA ASP A 99 -10.55 11.67 -32.01
C ASP A 99 -10.40 10.33 -31.29
N GLY A 100 -9.20 10.02 -30.80
CA GLY A 100 -8.90 8.80 -30.03
C GLY A 100 -9.47 8.79 -28.61
N MET A 101 -9.74 9.97 -28.02
CA MET A 101 -10.19 10.09 -26.64
C MET A 101 -11.59 9.52 -26.40
N LYS A 102 -11.73 8.68 -25.37
CA LYS A 102 -13.00 8.28 -24.77
C LYS A 102 -13.36 9.22 -23.63
N VAL A 103 -14.64 9.48 -23.45
CA VAL A 103 -15.14 10.34 -22.37
C VAL A 103 -16.13 9.55 -21.52
N GLU A 104 -15.87 9.46 -20.22
CA GLU A 104 -16.71 8.76 -19.26
C GLU A 104 -17.35 9.75 -18.30
N TYR A 105 -18.67 9.70 -18.21
CA TYR A 105 -19.43 10.59 -17.34
C TYR A 105 -19.45 10.04 -15.92
N ILE A 106 -18.93 10.81 -14.96
CA ILE A 106 -18.74 10.40 -13.57
C ILE A 106 -19.43 11.37 -12.59
N PRO A 107 -19.86 10.91 -11.40
CA PRO A 107 -20.49 11.78 -10.40
C PRO A 107 -19.47 12.65 -9.66
N ASN A 108 -19.88 13.84 -9.25
CA ASN A 108 -19.14 14.74 -8.36
C ASN A 108 -19.97 15.15 -7.13
N VAL A 109 -19.42 15.97 -6.23
CA VAL A 109 -20.11 16.45 -5.02
C VAL A 109 -19.85 17.94 -4.80
N GLY A 110 -20.78 18.62 -4.12
CA GLY A 110 -20.65 20.00 -3.70
C GLY A 110 -21.47 20.95 -4.55
N VAL A 111 -21.08 22.22 -4.52
CA VAL A 111 -21.75 23.33 -5.21
C VAL A 111 -20.81 23.91 -6.26
N GLY A 112 -21.33 24.24 -7.43
CA GLY A 112 -20.55 24.80 -8.53
C GLY A 112 -21.42 25.39 -9.64
N SER A 113 -20.82 25.62 -10.80
CA SER A 113 -21.53 26.09 -11.99
C SER A 113 -21.06 25.34 -13.24
N GLY A 114 -21.92 24.44 -13.73
CA GLY A 114 -21.67 23.65 -14.93
C GLY A 114 -22.09 24.40 -16.17
N MET A 115 -21.42 24.17 -17.30
CA MET A 115 -21.82 24.72 -18.59
C MET A 115 -23.04 23.97 -19.13
N VAL A 116 -23.84 24.65 -19.94
CA VAL A 116 -25.02 24.08 -20.60
C VAL A 116 -24.67 23.73 -22.04
N ALA A 117 -24.98 22.49 -22.43
CA ALA A 117 -24.91 22.03 -23.81
C ALA A 117 -26.31 21.97 -24.44
N ASP A 118 -26.38 22.25 -25.74
CA ASP A 118 -27.57 22.00 -26.56
C ASP A 118 -27.74 20.49 -26.86
N CYS A 119 -28.84 20.12 -27.51
CA CYS A 119 -29.15 18.72 -27.83
C CYS A 119 -28.25 18.14 -28.91
N GLU A 120 -27.55 19.00 -29.65
CA GLU A 120 -26.60 18.67 -30.71
C GLU A 120 -25.19 18.42 -30.16
N GLY A 121 -24.95 18.75 -28.89
CA GLY A 121 -23.68 18.55 -28.19
C GLY A 121 -22.69 19.70 -28.38
N ASN A 122 -23.18 20.91 -28.63
CA ASN A 122 -22.39 22.14 -28.62
C ASN A 122 -22.64 22.91 -27.32
N LEU A 123 -21.66 23.69 -26.88
CA LEU A 123 -21.85 24.58 -25.73
C LEU A 123 -22.81 25.73 -26.06
N SER A 124 -23.87 25.87 -25.26
CA SER A 124 -24.80 26.99 -25.34
C SER A 124 -24.10 28.30 -24.95
N ARG A 125 -24.32 29.36 -25.72
CA ARG A 125 -23.69 30.68 -25.51
C ARG A 125 -24.72 31.76 -25.28
N ASP A 126 -24.36 32.73 -24.43
CA ASP A 126 -25.14 33.94 -24.22
C ASP A 126 -24.99 34.92 -25.39
N LYS A 127 -25.65 36.09 -25.29
CA LYS A 127 -25.62 37.12 -26.33
C LYS A 127 -24.22 37.72 -26.55
N ASP A 128 -23.34 37.60 -25.57
CA ASP A 128 -21.95 38.07 -25.63
C ASP A 128 -20.99 36.95 -26.11
N GLY A 129 -21.53 35.78 -26.48
CA GLY A 129 -20.76 34.63 -26.91
C GLY A 129 -20.10 33.84 -25.77
N ARG A 130 -20.42 34.12 -24.50
CA ARG A 130 -19.86 33.41 -23.34
C ARG A 130 -20.65 32.13 -23.07
N PRO A 131 -20.02 31.04 -22.60
CA PRO A 131 -20.74 29.83 -22.23
C PRO A 131 -21.79 30.09 -21.15
N ILE A 132 -23.03 29.65 -21.39
CA ILE A 132 -24.10 29.69 -20.40
C ILE A 132 -23.77 28.67 -19.31
N ARG A 133 -23.92 29.09 -18.04
CA ARG A 133 -23.73 28.21 -16.89
C ARG A 133 -25.01 28.05 -16.09
N GLN A 134 -25.21 26.86 -15.55
CA GLN A 134 -26.27 26.57 -14.59
C GLN A 134 -25.68 26.23 -13.22
N PRO A 135 -26.36 26.59 -12.11
CA PRO A 135 -25.98 26.15 -10.78
C PRO A 135 -25.96 24.64 -10.69
N TYR A 136 -24.90 24.10 -10.09
CA TYR A 136 -24.79 22.70 -9.72
C TYR A 136 -24.80 22.59 -8.20
N SER A 137 -25.59 21.65 -7.67
CA SER A 137 -25.57 21.29 -6.25
C SER A 137 -25.91 19.82 -6.12
N SER A 138 -25.01 19.06 -5.51
CA SER A 138 -25.25 17.66 -5.20
C SER A 138 -24.58 17.25 -3.90
N SER A 139 -25.30 16.47 -3.10
CA SER A 139 -24.76 15.80 -1.92
C SER A 139 -24.55 14.33 -2.24
N ARG A 140 -23.29 13.88 -2.26
CA ARG A 140 -22.91 12.49 -2.52
C ARG A 140 -21.80 12.08 -1.57
N ASP A 141 -21.83 10.82 -1.18
CA ASP A 141 -20.75 10.23 -0.39
C ASP A 141 -19.47 10.08 -1.25
N PRO A 142 -18.28 10.48 -0.78
CA PRO A 142 -17.03 10.30 -1.51
C PRO A 142 -16.75 8.84 -1.92
N THR A 143 -17.23 7.86 -1.16
CA THR A 143 -17.13 6.43 -1.47
C THR A 143 -17.90 6.08 -2.75
N PHE A 144 -19.05 6.73 -2.98
CA PHE A 144 -19.81 6.56 -4.22
C PHE A 144 -19.02 7.06 -5.43
N ILE A 145 -18.36 8.21 -5.30
CA ILE A 145 -17.49 8.78 -6.34
C ILE A 145 -16.29 7.86 -6.59
N TYR A 146 -15.62 7.41 -5.53
CA TYR A 146 -14.54 6.43 -5.62
C TYR A 146 -14.97 5.17 -6.36
N ASN A 147 -16.11 4.57 -6.01
CA ASN A 147 -16.63 3.37 -6.67
C ASN A 147 -16.94 3.61 -8.16
N ALA A 148 -17.46 4.79 -8.52
CA ALA A 148 -17.72 5.13 -9.91
C ALA A 148 -16.42 5.25 -10.73
N VAL A 149 -15.40 5.91 -10.18
CA VAL A 149 -14.07 6.02 -10.82
C VAL A 149 -13.40 4.65 -10.92
N PHE A 150 -13.43 3.86 -9.85
CA PHE A 150 -12.91 2.50 -9.85
C PHE A 150 -13.60 1.61 -10.89
N ALA A 151 -14.93 1.68 -11.01
CA ALA A 151 -15.67 0.90 -11.98
C ALA A 151 -15.27 1.24 -13.43
N VAL A 152 -15.01 2.52 -13.72
CA VAL A 152 -14.49 2.95 -15.02
C VAL A 152 -13.10 2.35 -15.27
N LEU A 153 -12.15 2.51 -14.34
CA LEU A 153 -10.80 1.95 -14.49
C LEU A 153 -10.83 0.43 -14.65
N HIS A 154 -11.63 -0.27 -13.83
CA HIS A 154 -11.76 -1.71 -13.88
C HIS A 154 -12.30 -2.19 -15.24
N ARG A 155 -13.26 -1.46 -15.84
CA ARG A 155 -13.78 -1.76 -17.17
C ARG A 155 -12.66 -1.71 -18.22
N TYR A 156 -11.91 -0.61 -18.26
CA TYR A 156 -10.77 -0.46 -19.20
C TYR A 156 -9.65 -1.47 -18.95
N HIS A 157 -9.38 -1.81 -17.68
CA HIS A 157 -8.45 -2.88 -17.34
C HIS A 157 -8.91 -4.23 -17.91
N SER A 158 -10.20 -4.55 -17.76
CA SER A 158 -10.82 -5.77 -18.30
C SER A 158 -10.82 -5.79 -19.85
N GLU A 159 -10.85 -4.62 -20.48
CA GLU A 159 -10.78 -4.44 -21.94
C GLU A 159 -9.34 -4.46 -22.49
N GLY A 160 -8.33 -4.58 -21.62
CA GLY A 160 -6.94 -4.82 -22.01
C GLY A 160 -5.94 -3.73 -21.66
N CYS A 161 -6.34 -2.69 -20.91
CA CYS A 161 -5.41 -1.73 -20.31
C CYS A 161 -4.58 -2.41 -19.20
N GLY A 162 -3.38 -2.86 -19.55
CA GLY A 162 -2.44 -3.49 -18.62
C GLY A 162 -1.79 -2.49 -17.67
N LYS A 163 -1.58 -1.25 -18.15
CA LYS A 163 -0.96 -0.16 -17.40
C LYS A 163 -1.74 1.14 -17.57
N PHE A 164 -1.94 1.88 -16.48
CA PHE A 164 -2.54 3.21 -16.51
C PHE A 164 -1.47 4.30 -16.44
N ILE A 165 -1.61 5.32 -17.25
CA ILE A 165 -0.92 6.60 -17.10
C ILE A 165 -1.95 7.55 -16.53
N VAL A 166 -1.73 8.10 -15.34
CA VAL A 166 -2.74 8.87 -14.62
C VAL A 166 -2.30 10.31 -14.50
N ASP A 167 -3.08 11.22 -15.06
CA ASP A 167 -2.87 12.66 -14.93
C ASP A 167 -3.76 13.26 -13.84
N LEU A 168 -3.11 13.77 -12.80
CA LEU A 168 -3.72 14.41 -11.63
C LEU A 168 -3.64 15.94 -11.68
N THR A 169 -3.25 16.52 -12.81
CA THR A 169 -3.09 17.97 -12.98
C THR A 169 -4.42 18.73 -12.89
N HIS A 170 -5.49 18.13 -13.40
CA HIS A 170 -6.79 18.78 -13.57
C HIS A 170 -7.89 18.06 -12.76
N GLY A 171 -9.02 18.74 -12.61
CA GLY A 171 -10.17 18.25 -11.85
C GLY A 171 -10.27 18.83 -10.44
N THR A 172 -11.34 18.49 -9.73
CA THR A 172 -11.50 18.90 -8.33
C THR A 172 -10.64 18.02 -7.43
N ASN A 173 -10.19 18.54 -6.28
CA ASN A 173 -9.36 17.77 -5.34
C ASN A 173 -10.04 16.46 -4.88
N VAL A 174 -11.37 16.43 -4.79
CA VAL A 174 -12.13 15.21 -4.46
C VAL A 174 -11.97 14.15 -5.55
N LEU A 175 -12.14 14.52 -6.83
CA LEU A 175 -12.02 13.60 -7.96
C LEU A 175 -10.57 13.17 -8.20
N VAL A 176 -9.63 14.09 -8.07
CA VAL A 176 -8.19 13.79 -8.14
C VAL A 176 -7.80 12.77 -7.07
N SER A 177 -8.30 12.93 -5.84
CA SER A 177 -8.07 11.96 -4.76
C SER A 177 -8.71 10.61 -5.03
N ALA A 178 -9.94 10.59 -5.58
CA ALA A 178 -10.63 9.36 -5.95
C ALA A 178 -9.90 8.61 -7.09
N LEU A 179 -9.39 9.34 -8.09
CA LEU A 179 -8.59 8.78 -9.18
C LEU A 179 -7.24 8.26 -8.68
N LEU A 180 -6.53 9.01 -7.83
CA LEU A 180 -5.29 8.58 -7.18
C LEU A 180 -5.51 7.27 -6.40
N ALA A 181 -6.53 7.22 -5.55
CA ALA A 181 -6.84 6.03 -4.75
C ALA A 181 -7.24 4.82 -5.61
N SER A 182 -8.09 5.04 -6.63
CA SER A 182 -8.55 3.96 -7.51
C SER A 182 -7.42 3.41 -8.38
N SER A 183 -6.61 4.30 -8.95
CA SER A 183 -5.47 3.90 -9.80
C SER A 183 -4.37 3.19 -9.03
N ALA A 184 -4.21 3.47 -7.73
CA ALA A 184 -3.29 2.75 -6.88
C ALA A 184 -3.62 1.24 -6.76
N LEU A 185 -4.81 0.79 -7.16
CA LEU A 185 -5.16 -0.63 -7.20
C LEU A 185 -4.71 -1.34 -8.50
N PHE A 186 -4.25 -0.60 -9.49
CA PHE A 186 -3.77 -1.09 -10.78
C PHE A 186 -2.28 -0.76 -10.96
N GLU A 187 -1.65 -1.36 -11.98
CA GLU A 187 -0.32 -0.92 -12.42
C GLU A 187 -0.43 0.48 -13.04
N SER A 188 0.10 1.49 -12.36
CA SER A 188 -0.12 2.89 -12.73
C SER A 188 1.16 3.73 -12.62
N ASP A 189 1.42 4.55 -13.63
CA ASP A 189 2.32 5.69 -13.54
C ASP A 189 1.49 6.95 -13.30
N ILE A 190 1.83 7.74 -12.29
CA ILE A 190 1.01 8.88 -11.86
C ILE A 190 1.82 10.16 -12.05
N TYR A 191 1.20 11.16 -12.67
CA TYR A 191 1.83 12.42 -13.04
C TYR A 191 0.96 13.62 -12.65
N ALA A 192 1.61 14.77 -12.46
CA ALA A 192 0.94 16.06 -12.35
C ALA A 192 1.82 17.18 -12.92
N ALA A 193 1.22 18.27 -13.40
CA ALA A 193 1.94 19.44 -13.90
C ALA A 193 1.49 20.69 -13.13
N PRO A 194 2.10 20.99 -11.97
CA PRO A 194 1.62 22.05 -11.09
C PRO A 194 1.85 23.44 -11.70
N VAL A 195 0.77 24.20 -11.89
CA VAL A 195 0.80 25.60 -12.34
C VAL A 195 0.23 26.49 -11.23
N MET A 196 1.09 27.25 -10.55
CA MET A 196 0.72 28.05 -9.36
C MET A 196 0.35 29.51 -9.67
N GLY A 197 0.31 29.91 -10.93
CA GLY A 197 -0.01 31.26 -11.38
C GLY A 197 -0.06 31.37 -12.90
N SER A 198 -0.19 32.58 -13.45
CA SER A 198 -0.15 32.77 -14.91
C SER A 198 1.15 32.21 -15.49
N PRO A 199 1.11 31.20 -16.37
CA PRO A 199 2.29 30.52 -16.85
C PRO A 199 3.11 31.45 -17.75
N SER A 200 4.29 31.85 -17.30
CA SER A 200 5.27 32.63 -18.08
C SER A 200 6.51 31.82 -18.49
N GLY A 201 6.55 30.53 -18.15
CA GLY A 201 7.72 29.68 -18.33
C GLY A 201 7.37 28.21 -18.58
N VAL A 202 8.41 27.37 -18.49
CA VAL A 202 8.31 25.92 -18.67
C VAL A 202 7.78 25.28 -17.38
N VAL A 203 6.76 24.43 -17.50
CA VAL A 203 6.16 23.71 -16.37
C VAL A 203 6.62 22.27 -16.40
N GLU A 204 7.29 21.83 -15.34
CA GLU A 204 7.75 20.45 -15.22
C GLU A 204 6.58 19.51 -14.88
N ILE A 205 6.47 18.40 -15.60
CA ILE A 205 5.60 17.30 -15.25
C ILE A 205 6.32 16.45 -14.19
N VAL A 206 5.75 16.39 -13.00
CA VAL A 206 6.29 15.64 -11.86
C VAL A 206 5.69 14.24 -11.79
N GLY A 207 6.52 13.23 -11.53
CA GLY A 207 6.09 11.86 -11.25
C GLY A 207 5.71 11.69 -9.78
N LEU A 208 4.54 11.14 -9.52
CA LEU A 208 3.98 10.91 -8.18
C LEU A 208 3.92 9.42 -7.81
N SER A 209 4.25 8.51 -8.74
CA SER A 209 4.21 7.06 -8.51
C SER A 209 5.00 6.63 -7.26
N ASN A 210 6.18 7.22 -7.05
CA ASN A 210 7.04 6.90 -5.91
C ASN A 210 6.37 7.22 -4.55
N ILE A 211 5.46 8.20 -4.50
CA ILE A 211 4.71 8.51 -3.27
C ILE A 211 3.74 7.38 -2.94
N VAL A 212 3.01 6.89 -3.95
CA VAL A 212 2.06 5.78 -3.79
C VAL A 212 2.79 4.49 -3.42
N GLU A 213 3.94 4.23 -4.06
CA GLU A 213 4.78 3.08 -3.72
C GLU A 213 5.31 3.18 -2.27
N ALA A 214 5.84 4.33 -1.87
CA ALA A 214 6.28 4.58 -0.50
C ALA A 214 5.17 4.34 0.54
N MET A 215 3.94 4.80 0.26
CA MET A 215 2.78 4.55 1.14
C MET A 215 2.47 3.05 1.25
N LYS A 216 2.42 2.33 0.13
CA LYS A 216 2.17 0.88 0.11
C LYS A 216 3.26 0.12 0.85
N ASP A 217 4.52 0.48 0.63
CA ASP A 217 5.68 -0.14 1.29
C ASP A 217 5.61 0.05 2.80
N SER A 218 5.33 1.27 3.26
CA SER A 218 5.24 1.58 4.69
C SER A 218 4.09 0.82 5.38
N LEU A 219 2.95 0.64 4.71
CA LEU A 219 1.84 -0.17 5.21
C LEU A 219 2.20 -1.66 5.28
N LYS A 220 2.86 -2.18 4.24
CA LYS A 220 3.34 -3.56 4.17
C LYS A 220 4.37 -3.88 5.26
N ILE A 221 5.32 -2.98 5.48
CA ILE A 221 6.31 -3.08 6.58
C ILE A 221 5.60 -3.06 7.94
N GLY A 222 4.64 -2.15 8.13
CA GLY A 222 3.84 -2.10 9.36
C GLY A 222 3.09 -3.41 9.62
N LEU A 223 2.40 -3.92 8.60
CA LEU A 223 1.67 -5.20 8.67
C LEU A 223 2.61 -6.40 8.93
N SER A 224 3.79 -6.40 8.31
CA SER A 224 4.82 -7.43 8.53
C SER A 224 5.21 -7.53 10.00
N ILE A 225 5.39 -6.38 10.66
CA ILE A 225 5.75 -6.31 12.07
C ILE A 225 4.56 -6.67 12.96
N GLU A 226 3.37 -6.12 12.67
CA GLU A 226 2.14 -6.37 13.44
C GLU A 226 1.78 -7.86 13.46
N MET A 227 1.85 -8.52 12.30
CA MET A 227 1.52 -9.93 12.14
C MET A 227 2.69 -10.87 12.46
N MET A 228 3.86 -10.34 12.81
CA MET A 228 5.12 -11.10 12.95
C MET A 228 5.46 -11.98 11.74
N ASP A 229 5.32 -11.44 10.52
CA ASP A 229 5.45 -12.17 9.26
C ASP A 229 6.35 -11.43 8.27
N GLU A 230 7.54 -11.96 8.04
CA GLU A 230 8.56 -11.37 7.17
C GLU A 230 8.12 -11.25 5.70
N ARG A 231 7.12 -12.04 5.27
CA ARG A 231 6.73 -12.12 3.85
C ARG A 231 6.01 -10.86 3.37
N TYR A 232 5.43 -10.09 4.30
CA TYR A 232 4.89 -8.76 3.98
C TYR A 232 5.97 -7.67 3.99
N SER A 233 7.16 -7.95 4.52
CA SER A 233 8.23 -6.95 4.62
C SER A 233 8.67 -6.49 3.23
N VAL A 234 9.02 -5.21 3.11
CA VAL A 234 9.58 -4.63 1.89
C VAL A 234 11.02 -4.24 2.14
N ASP A 235 11.95 -4.90 1.44
CA ASP A 235 13.36 -4.53 1.51
C ASP A 235 13.64 -3.24 0.74
N TYR A 236 13.66 -2.12 1.46
CA TYR A 236 14.02 -0.83 0.89
C TYR A 236 15.53 -0.56 0.89
N THR A 237 16.37 -1.45 1.43
CA THR A 237 17.83 -1.24 1.49
C THR A 237 18.46 -1.24 0.10
N GLY A 238 17.90 -1.97 -0.86
CA GLY A 238 18.34 -1.96 -2.25
C GLY A 238 18.40 -0.55 -2.83
N ARG A 239 17.36 0.27 -2.59
CA ARG A 239 17.31 1.68 -3.01
C ARG A 239 18.39 2.54 -2.33
N LEU A 240 18.75 2.22 -1.08
CA LEU A 240 19.72 2.98 -0.31
C LEU A 240 21.17 2.70 -0.72
N ARG A 241 21.48 1.50 -1.24
CA ARG A 241 22.84 1.09 -1.63
C ARG A 241 23.46 1.98 -2.71
N ASP A 242 22.63 2.58 -3.55
CA ASP A 242 23.07 3.46 -4.64
C ASP A 242 23.27 4.92 -4.21
N LEU A 243 22.96 5.26 -2.95
CA LEU A 243 23.24 6.59 -2.41
C LEU A 243 24.75 6.83 -2.41
N ASN A 244 25.16 8.01 -2.87
CA ASN A 244 26.53 8.48 -2.80
C ASN A 244 26.66 9.51 -1.66
N PRO A 245 27.18 9.14 -0.47
CA PRO A 245 27.19 10.04 0.68
C PRO A 245 27.98 11.34 0.47
N THR A 246 28.94 11.36 -0.47
CA THR A 246 29.75 12.56 -0.73
C THR A 246 28.95 13.71 -1.33
N GLU A 247 27.81 13.43 -1.97
CA GLU A 247 26.93 14.44 -2.56
C GLU A 247 26.09 15.20 -1.51
N PHE A 248 26.12 14.73 -0.25
CA PHE A 248 25.28 15.26 0.84
C PHE A 248 26.04 16.16 1.82
N GLY A 249 27.24 16.63 1.45
CA GLY A 249 27.94 17.69 2.19
C GLY A 249 28.13 17.38 3.68
N ARG A 250 27.52 18.19 4.56
CA ARG A 250 27.65 18.05 6.02
C ARG A 250 26.88 16.84 6.54
N SER A 251 25.82 16.45 5.84
CA SER A 251 25.02 15.26 6.15
C SER A 251 25.65 13.93 5.65
N ARG A 252 26.88 13.96 5.12
CA ARG A 252 27.59 12.77 4.59
C ARG A 252 27.61 11.59 5.56
N GLU A 253 27.92 11.83 6.84
CA GLU A 253 28.03 10.76 7.83
C GLU A 253 26.68 10.12 8.12
N LEU A 254 25.63 10.92 8.27
CA LEU A 254 24.26 10.44 8.43
C LEU A 254 23.84 9.58 7.23
N VAL A 255 24.05 10.07 6.00
CA VAL A 255 23.70 9.31 4.80
C VAL A 255 24.50 8.02 4.69
N ASN A 256 25.77 8.02 5.12
CA ASN A 256 26.57 6.79 5.17
C ASN A 256 26.03 5.77 6.19
N ARG A 257 25.44 6.20 7.31
CA ARG A 257 24.78 5.29 8.26
C ARG A 257 23.43 4.80 7.73
N VAL A 258 22.61 5.70 7.19
CA VAL A 258 21.33 5.39 6.54
C VAL A 258 21.52 4.36 5.42
N LYS A 259 22.56 4.50 4.60
CA LYS A 259 22.92 3.55 3.55
C LYS A 259 23.25 2.14 4.06
N ARG A 260 23.67 2.01 5.32
CA ARG A 260 24.09 0.75 5.97
C ARG A 260 23.01 0.12 6.84
N VAL A 261 21.78 0.62 6.79
CA VAL A 261 20.63 -0.02 7.43
C VAL A 261 20.53 -1.47 6.98
N ASP A 262 20.35 -2.36 7.94
CA ASP A 262 20.32 -3.80 7.75
C ASP A 262 18.96 -4.34 8.16
N LEU A 263 18.06 -4.46 7.19
CA LEU A 263 16.72 -5.00 7.40
C LEU A 263 16.72 -6.51 7.65
N ASN A 264 17.79 -7.22 7.33
CA ASN A 264 17.84 -8.67 7.55
C ASN A 264 17.73 -8.98 9.05
N LYS A 265 18.27 -8.14 9.93
CA LYS A 265 18.09 -8.32 11.38
C LYS A 265 16.61 -8.36 11.79
N VAL A 266 15.78 -7.51 11.20
CA VAL A 266 14.34 -7.47 11.47
C VAL A 266 13.66 -8.67 10.80
N ASN A 267 13.97 -8.91 9.53
CA ASN A 267 13.35 -9.99 8.76
C ASN A 267 13.68 -11.39 9.33
N ASP A 268 14.91 -11.61 9.79
CA ASP A 268 15.36 -12.87 10.40
C ASP A 268 14.65 -13.12 11.72
N PHE A 269 14.46 -12.08 12.54
CA PHE A 269 13.64 -12.17 13.76
C PHE A 269 12.20 -12.57 13.42
N LEU A 270 11.56 -11.85 12.49
CA LEU A 270 10.17 -12.14 12.08
C LEU A 270 10.05 -13.55 11.49
N TRP A 271 11.01 -13.96 10.65
CA TRP A 271 11.07 -15.29 10.08
C TRP A 271 11.20 -16.38 11.15
N ASN A 272 12.07 -16.19 12.14
CA ASN A 272 12.21 -17.14 13.24
C ASN A 272 10.90 -17.27 14.03
N MET A 273 10.25 -16.15 14.35
CA MET A 273 8.97 -16.14 15.05
C MET A 273 7.87 -16.83 14.23
N ARG A 274 7.69 -16.47 12.96
CA ARG A 274 6.68 -17.09 12.08
C ARG A 274 6.86 -18.60 11.93
N ASN A 275 8.09 -19.07 11.78
CA ASN A 275 8.36 -20.50 11.59
C ASN A 275 8.36 -21.29 12.90
N GLY A 276 8.23 -20.63 14.06
CA GLY A 276 8.22 -21.29 15.37
C GLY A 276 9.62 -21.59 15.92
N PHE A 277 10.68 -21.05 15.31
CA PHE A 277 12.05 -21.09 15.84
C PHE A 277 12.22 -20.05 16.96
N VAL A 278 11.36 -20.12 17.98
CA VAL A 278 11.21 -19.08 19.01
C VAL A 278 12.49 -18.84 19.80
N VAL A 279 13.30 -19.88 20.04
CA VAL A 279 14.60 -19.74 20.72
C VAL A 279 15.57 -18.88 19.90
N ASN A 280 15.64 -19.09 18.58
CA ASN A 280 16.45 -18.27 17.68
C ASN A 280 15.89 -16.84 17.59
N GLY A 281 14.56 -16.70 17.58
CA GLY A 281 13.87 -15.41 17.65
C GLY A 281 14.32 -14.62 18.88
N ILE A 282 14.25 -15.22 20.06
CA ILE A 282 14.68 -14.60 21.32
C ILE A 282 16.18 -14.24 21.29
N ALA A 283 17.03 -15.14 20.79
CA ALA A 283 18.46 -14.84 20.64
C ALA A 283 18.70 -13.61 19.77
N SER A 284 17.97 -13.49 18.64
CA SER A 284 18.07 -12.35 17.73
C SER A 284 17.51 -11.03 18.29
N MET A 285 16.69 -11.08 19.36
CA MET A 285 16.19 -9.86 20.02
C MET A 285 17.34 -9.01 20.57
N ARG A 286 18.44 -9.62 21.05
CA ARG A 286 19.60 -8.89 21.57
C ARG A 286 20.28 -8.06 20.49
N ASP A 287 20.45 -8.63 19.30
CA ASP A 287 21.02 -7.93 18.14
C ASP A 287 20.13 -6.77 17.69
N LEU A 288 18.80 -6.98 17.73
CA LEU A 288 17.83 -5.93 17.43
C LEU A 288 17.84 -4.82 18.48
N GLN A 289 17.94 -5.14 19.77
CA GLN A 289 18.02 -4.16 20.85
C GLN A 289 19.24 -3.24 20.72
N GLN A 290 20.35 -3.73 20.15
CA GLN A 290 21.53 -2.91 19.85
C GLN A 290 21.39 -2.12 18.55
N TYR A 291 20.71 -2.68 17.56
CA TYR A 291 20.54 -2.08 16.23
C TYR A 291 19.53 -0.93 16.21
N ILE A 292 18.40 -1.12 16.89
CA ILE A 292 17.26 -0.20 16.90
C ILE A 292 17.60 1.22 17.38
N PRO A 293 18.36 1.42 18.48
CA PRO A 293 18.72 2.76 18.94
C PRO A 293 19.44 3.57 17.86
N GLN A 294 20.33 2.95 17.09
CA GLN A 294 21.02 3.59 15.97
C GLN A 294 20.05 3.94 14.84
N LEU A 295 19.18 3.00 14.44
CA LEU A 295 18.15 3.24 13.43
C LEU A 295 17.21 4.38 13.84
N ARG A 296 16.82 4.44 15.12
CA ARG A 296 15.98 5.49 15.68
C ARG A 296 16.69 6.84 15.63
N GLN A 297 17.95 6.90 16.05
CA GLN A 297 18.73 8.14 16.01
C GLN A 297 18.90 8.66 14.58
N ASP A 298 19.17 7.77 13.62
CA ASP A 298 19.30 8.14 12.21
C ASP A 298 17.96 8.60 11.63
N PHE A 299 16.85 7.94 11.97
CA PHE A 299 15.50 8.39 11.61
C PHE A 299 15.19 9.78 12.19
N LEU A 300 15.46 10.02 13.48
CA LEU A 300 15.22 11.32 14.11
C LEU A 300 16.07 12.42 13.44
N SER A 301 17.32 12.11 13.12
CA SER A 301 18.21 13.05 12.40
C SER A 301 17.68 13.37 11.00
N LEU A 302 17.22 12.36 10.24
CA LEU A 302 16.57 12.58 8.96
C LEU A 302 15.28 13.39 9.11
N ARG A 303 14.43 13.05 10.08
CA ARG A 303 13.19 13.77 10.35
C ARG A 303 13.47 15.25 10.61
N ASP A 304 14.43 15.56 11.46
CA ASP A 304 14.78 16.93 11.81
C ASP A 304 15.33 17.70 10.60
N LEU A 305 16.12 17.04 9.73
CA LEU A 305 16.54 17.60 8.43
C LEU A 305 15.35 17.94 7.53
N TYR A 306 14.36 17.04 7.40
CA TYR A 306 13.17 17.29 6.58
C TYR A 306 12.20 18.31 7.21
N LEU A 307 12.14 18.42 8.55
CA LEU A 307 11.41 19.49 9.24
C LEU A 307 12.06 20.86 9.03
N THR A 308 13.37 20.88 8.78
CA THR A 308 14.16 22.08 8.48
C THR A 308 14.64 22.09 7.02
N TRP A 309 13.85 21.53 6.10
CA TRP A 309 14.24 21.29 4.70
C TRP A 309 14.75 22.52 3.95
N TYR A 310 14.29 23.72 4.32
CA TYR A 310 14.71 25.00 3.74
C TYR A 310 16.18 25.37 4.10
N ASN A 311 16.75 24.73 5.12
CA ASN A 311 18.15 24.83 5.52
C ASN A 311 18.98 23.59 5.11
N ALA A 312 18.33 22.52 4.64
CA ALA A 312 18.98 21.27 4.28
C ALA A 312 19.75 21.39 2.94
N GLU A 313 20.72 20.49 2.72
CA GLU A 313 21.45 20.49 1.45
C GLU A 313 20.52 20.27 0.24
N PRO A 314 20.68 21.02 -0.87
CA PRO A 314 19.82 20.91 -2.05
C PRO A 314 19.68 19.50 -2.64
N ARG A 315 20.67 18.62 -2.39
CA ARG A 315 20.64 17.23 -2.84
C ARG A 315 19.44 16.46 -2.28
N PHE A 316 19.04 16.71 -1.03
CA PHE A 316 17.86 16.07 -0.43
C PHE A 316 16.55 16.44 -1.12
N GLN A 317 16.46 17.64 -1.72
CA GLN A 317 15.26 18.07 -2.46
C GLN A 317 15.05 17.30 -3.77
N LYS A 318 16.09 16.61 -4.26
CA LYS A 318 16.06 15.80 -5.50
C LYS A 318 16.25 14.30 -5.23
N GLU A 319 16.24 13.88 -3.98
CA GLU A 319 16.49 12.49 -3.60
C GLU A 319 15.16 11.76 -3.33
N SER A 320 14.91 10.69 -4.07
CA SER A 320 13.68 9.87 -3.95
C SER A 320 13.92 8.52 -3.27
N ARG A 321 15.18 8.12 -3.04
CA ARG A 321 15.52 6.81 -2.46
C ARG A 321 15.40 6.80 -0.94
N ILE A 322 15.53 7.95 -0.28
CA ILE A 322 15.33 8.09 1.17
C ILE A 322 13.84 8.35 1.44
N VAL A 323 13.16 7.36 2.02
CA VAL A 323 11.72 7.42 2.33
C VAL A 323 11.52 7.31 3.84
N LEU A 324 11.30 8.44 4.51
CA LEU A 324 11.16 8.55 5.98
C LEU A 324 10.15 7.55 6.57
N SER A 325 9.01 7.36 5.91
CA SER A 325 7.94 6.48 6.40
C SER A 325 8.37 5.02 6.49
N ASN A 326 9.26 4.54 5.61
CA ASN A 326 9.78 3.17 5.66
C ASN A 326 10.63 2.93 6.92
N PHE A 327 11.48 3.90 7.30
CA PHE A 327 12.25 3.84 8.55
C PHE A 327 11.32 3.89 9.76
N SER A 328 10.35 4.80 9.75
CA SER A 328 9.36 4.92 10.83
C SER A 328 8.55 3.64 11.02
N SER A 329 8.07 3.02 9.93
CA SER A 329 7.35 1.73 10.00
C SER A 329 8.26 0.62 10.53
N THR A 330 9.52 0.58 10.09
CA THR A 330 10.50 -0.43 10.57
C THR A 330 10.71 -0.32 12.08
N LEU A 331 10.76 0.90 12.63
CA LEU A 331 10.88 1.14 14.07
C LEU A 331 9.68 0.62 14.88
N GLY A 332 8.56 0.29 14.23
CA GLY A 332 7.45 -0.42 14.88
C GLY A 332 7.85 -1.74 15.55
N ILE A 333 8.97 -2.35 15.12
CA ILE A 333 9.51 -3.57 15.71
C ILE A 333 9.84 -3.41 17.21
N GLU A 334 10.10 -2.17 17.66
CA GLU A 334 10.26 -1.84 19.07
C GLU A 334 9.05 -2.24 19.91
N GLY A 335 7.84 -2.03 19.40
CA GLY A 335 6.61 -2.40 20.09
C GLY A 335 6.55 -3.90 20.33
N VAL A 336 6.91 -4.69 19.31
CA VAL A 336 6.94 -6.16 19.40
C VAL A 336 8.00 -6.60 20.40
N LEU A 337 9.22 -6.09 20.32
CA LEU A 337 10.29 -6.46 21.26
C LEU A 337 9.92 -6.11 22.71
N ASN A 338 9.36 -4.93 22.95
CA ASN A 338 8.92 -4.53 24.28
C ASN A 338 7.79 -5.42 24.82
N SER A 339 6.88 -5.88 23.95
CA SER A 339 5.84 -6.83 24.35
C SER A 339 6.39 -8.22 24.69
N LEU A 340 7.53 -8.61 24.10
CA LEU A 340 8.15 -9.91 24.32
C LEU A 340 9.13 -9.92 25.49
N LEU A 341 9.75 -8.79 25.81
CA LEU A 341 10.85 -8.71 26.78
C LEU A 341 10.42 -9.19 28.18
N GLY A 342 10.88 -10.37 28.60
CA GLY A 342 10.77 -10.89 29.97
C GLY A 342 12.00 -10.55 30.83
N LYS A 343 11.97 -10.92 32.11
CA LYS A 343 13.14 -10.85 33.00
C LYS A 343 14.21 -11.88 32.63
N ASP A 344 13.76 -13.01 32.06
CA ASP A 344 14.59 -14.09 31.55
C ASP A 344 14.00 -14.67 30.25
N ASP A 345 14.69 -15.64 29.65
CA ASP A 345 14.27 -16.26 28.40
C ASP A 345 12.98 -17.09 28.56
N ILE A 346 12.69 -17.63 29.76
CA ILE A 346 11.45 -18.39 30.04
C ILE A 346 10.24 -17.45 30.06
N GLU A 347 10.33 -16.30 30.75
CA GLU A 347 9.29 -15.28 30.74
C GLU A 347 9.11 -14.71 29.32
N THR A 348 10.20 -14.57 28.57
CA THR A 348 10.15 -14.12 27.16
C THR A 348 9.41 -15.13 26.28
N LEU A 349 9.63 -16.44 26.46
CA LEU A 349 8.87 -17.49 25.78
C LEU A 349 7.38 -17.45 26.15
N PHE A 350 7.04 -17.16 27.40
CA PHE A 350 5.65 -17.01 27.83
C PHE A 350 4.98 -15.81 27.13
N LYS A 351 5.67 -14.68 27.02
CA LYS A 351 5.18 -13.52 26.26
C LYS A 351 5.08 -13.82 24.76
N ALA A 352 5.99 -14.64 24.20
CA ALA A 352 5.89 -15.11 22.83
C ALA A 352 4.65 -15.98 22.58
N LEU A 353 4.23 -16.80 23.56
CA LEU A 353 2.97 -17.54 23.49
C LEU A 353 1.77 -16.58 23.37
N GLU A 354 1.71 -15.55 24.22
CA GLU A 354 0.64 -14.54 24.15
C GLU A 354 0.62 -13.85 22.79
N LYS A 355 1.81 -13.51 22.28
CA LYS A 355 1.93 -12.86 20.97
C LYS A 355 1.50 -13.78 19.83
N TYR A 356 1.81 -15.08 19.87
CA TYR A 356 1.29 -16.03 18.88
C TYR A 356 -0.24 -16.18 18.91
N ILE A 357 -0.85 -16.08 20.09
CA ILE A 357 -2.32 -16.08 20.21
C ILE A 357 -2.89 -14.80 19.58
N GLU A 358 -2.27 -13.65 19.83
CA GLU A 358 -2.66 -12.35 19.30
C GLU A 358 -2.63 -12.34 17.76
N VAL A 359 -1.51 -12.78 17.15
CA VAL A 359 -1.33 -12.80 15.68
C VAL A 359 -1.93 -14.03 14.99
N GLU A 360 -2.67 -14.85 15.73
CA GLU A 360 -3.37 -16.04 15.24
C GLU A 360 -2.49 -17.18 14.71
N TYR A 361 -1.24 -17.30 15.18
CA TYR A 361 -0.36 -18.44 14.92
C TYR A 361 -0.68 -19.62 15.82
N TYR A 362 -1.88 -20.19 15.66
CA TYR A 362 -2.45 -21.18 16.58
C TYR A 362 -1.62 -22.47 16.70
N ASP A 363 -1.01 -22.93 15.60
CA ASP A 363 -0.13 -24.10 15.59
C ASP A 363 1.14 -23.84 16.43
N LYS A 364 1.73 -22.64 16.31
CA LYS A 364 2.91 -22.24 17.09
C LYS A 364 2.56 -22.00 18.55
N ALA A 365 1.42 -21.35 18.82
CA ALA A 365 0.93 -21.14 20.16
C ALA A 365 0.70 -22.47 20.90
N LEU A 366 -0.02 -23.43 20.29
CA LEU A 366 -0.27 -24.73 20.91
C LEU A 366 1.01 -25.55 21.10
N SER A 367 1.94 -25.48 20.15
CA SER A 367 3.23 -26.18 20.27
C SER A 367 4.09 -25.58 21.39
N LEU A 368 4.19 -24.26 21.45
CA LEU A 368 4.94 -23.57 22.50
C LEU A 368 4.31 -23.76 23.88
N ALA A 369 2.98 -23.69 23.98
CA ALA A 369 2.27 -23.96 25.24
C ALA A 369 2.49 -25.38 25.78
N ARG A 370 2.82 -26.35 24.91
CA ARG A 370 3.25 -27.69 25.35
C ARG A 370 4.68 -27.62 25.89
N GLU A 371 5.62 -27.17 25.07
CA GLU A 371 7.05 -27.32 25.38
C GLU A 371 7.55 -26.35 26.45
N LEU A 372 6.91 -25.20 26.62
CA LEU A 372 7.33 -24.16 27.57
C LEU A 372 7.34 -24.66 29.04
N PRO A 373 6.30 -25.33 29.56
CA PRO A 373 6.37 -25.93 30.89
C PRO A 373 7.53 -26.93 31.07
N VAL A 374 7.95 -27.66 30.03
CA VAL A 374 9.12 -28.54 30.12
C VAL A 374 10.40 -27.72 30.27
N ALA A 375 10.53 -26.61 29.54
CA ALA A 375 11.66 -25.69 29.70
C ALA A 375 11.71 -25.07 31.11
N GLU A 376 10.57 -24.70 31.67
CA GLU A 376 10.47 -24.17 33.03
C GLU A 376 10.83 -25.22 34.10
N CYS A 377 10.30 -26.44 33.97
CA CYS A 377 10.68 -27.56 34.84
C CYS A 377 12.20 -27.80 34.81
N LEU A 378 12.81 -27.83 33.62
CA LEU A 378 14.26 -27.95 33.48
C LEU A 378 15.00 -26.82 34.20
N SER A 379 14.55 -25.57 34.03
CA SER A 379 15.11 -24.40 34.71
C SER A 379 15.05 -24.54 36.24
N ASN A 380 13.91 -24.97 36.78
CA ASN A 380 13.71 -25.21 38.21
C ASN A 380 14.64 -26.31 38.77
N HIS A 381 15.06 -27.26 37.93
CA HIS A 381 15.99 -28.33 38.29
C HIS A 381 17.47 -27.98 38.02
N GLY A 382 17.79 -26.72 37.70
CA GLY A 382 19.16 -26.26 37.47
C GLY A 382 19.65 -26.36 36.01
N GLY A 383 18.75 -26.65 35.07
CA GLY A 383 19.01 -26.72 33.63
C GLY A 383 19.00 -28.13 33.05
N GLY A 384 19.15 -28.21 31.73
CA GLY A 384 19.19 -29.46 30.95
C GLY A 384 19.14 -29.18 29.46
N THR A 385 19.21 -30.24 28.66
CA THR A 385 19.10 -30.16 27.19
C THR A 385 17.80 -30.82 26.74
N PHE A 386 17.12 -30.24 25.74
CA PHE A 386 15.99 -30.89 25.06
C PHE A 386 16.49 -32.06 24.20
N ASP A 387 16.80 -33.18 24.86
CA ASP A 387 17.36 -34.41 24.27
C ASP A 387 16.87 -35.62 25.09
N ASP A 388 16.39 -36.66 24.41
CA ASP A 388 15.91 -37.90 25.03
C ASP A 388 16.98 -38.61 25.88
N ASN A 389 18.25 -38.30 25.69
CA ASN A 389 19.36 -38.82 26.49
C ASN A 389 19.54 -38.06 27.82
N ASP A 390 19.05 -36.83 27.92
CA ASP A 390 19.09 -36.04 29.15
C ASP A 390 18.05 -36.59 30.15
N ARG A 391 18.54 -36.98 31.34
CA ARG A 391 17.68 -37.56 32.38
C ARG A 391 16.68 -36.54 32.92
N MET A 392 17.08 -35.28 33.08
CA MET A 392 16.19 -34.25 33.62
C MET A 392 15.13 -33.86 32.58
N TYR A 393 15.49 -33.84 31.30
CA TYR A 393 14.51 -33.60 30.23
C TYR A 393 13.41 -34.64 30.25
N ARG A 394 13.75 -35.95 30.24
CA ARG A 394 12.74 -37.01 30.30
C ARG A 394 11.81 -36.91 31.50
N LEU A 395 12.38 -36.66 32.69
CA LEU A 395 11.57 -36.49 33.91
C LEU A 395 10.56 -35.34 33.79
N CYS A 396 11.00 -34.19 33.27
CA CYS A 396 10.14 -33.04 33.05
C CYS A 396 9.11 -33.26 31.92
N GLU A 397 9.52 -33.93 30.84
CA GLU A 397 8.69 -34.27 29.69
C GLU A 397 7.56 -35.23 30.07
N ASP A 398 7.87 -36.29 30.82
CA ASP A 398 6.93 -37.27 31.36
C ASP A 398 5.91 -36.62 32.31
N LEU A 399 6.38 -35.74 33.21
CA LEU A 399 5.54 -35.02 34.16
C LEU A 399 4.51 -34.15 33.45
N VAL A 400 4.97 -33.31 32.52
CA VAL A 400 4.11 -32.41 31.75
C VAL A 400 3.17 -33.20 30.84
N GLY A 401 3.69 -34.22 30.15
CA GLY A 401 2.90 -35.09 29.27
C GLY A 401 1.74 -35.76 30.01
N SER A 402 2.04 -36.42 31.14
CA SER A 402 1.05 -37.11 31.97
C SER A 402 -0.04 -36.16 32.47
N TYR A 403 0.34 -34.96 32.90
CA TYR A 403 -0.64 -33.97 33.39
C TYR A 403 -1.56 -33.48 32.27
N ILE A 404 -1.01 -33.20 31.08
CA ILE A 404 -1.80 -32.72 29.94
C ILE A 404 -2.76 -33.83 29.47
N GLU A 405 -2.32 -35.08 29.41
CA GLU A 405 -3.19 -36.21 29.01
C GLU A 405 -4.38 -36.39 29.94
N LEU A 406 -4.18 -36.25 31.26
CA LEU A 406 -5.23 -36.42 32.26
C LEU A 406 -6.21 -35.24 32.30
N ASN A 407 -5.73 -34.01 32.10
CA ASN A 407 -6.51 -32.80 32.40
C ASN A 407 -6.94 -32.01 31.16
N ASN A 408 -6.33 -32.24 29.99
CA ASN A 408 -6.46 -31.34 28.84
C ASN A 408 -6.51 -32.09 27.49
N SER A 409 -7.46 -33.03 27.34
CA SER A 409 -7.62 -33.81 26.11
C SER A 409 -7.88 -32.97 24.85
N ASP A 410 -8.62 -31.87 24.97
CA ASP A 410 -8.87 -30.92 23.87
C ASP A 410 -7.59 -30.20 23.42
N PHE A 411 -6.68 -29.88 24.36
CA PHE A 411 -5.39 -29.28 24.05
C PHE A 411 -4.59 -30.17 23.10
N GLN A 412 -4.40 -31.43 23.49
CA GLN A 412 -3.62 -32.40 22.71
C GLN A 412 -4.26 -32.67 21.36
N LYS A 413 -5.59 -32.76 21.34
CA LYS A 413 -6.34 -32.92 20.10
C LYS A 413 -6.08 -31.77 19.14
N PHE A 414 -6.21 -30.51 19.57
CA PHE A 414 -5.97 -29.36 18.69
C PHE A 414 -4.51 -29.20 18.28
N ARG A 415 -3.57 -29.44 19.20
CA ARG A 415 -2.13 -29.42 18.89
C ARG A 415 -1.79 -30.42 17.80
N ASN A 416 -2.13 -31.70 17.99
CA ASN A 416 -1.81 -32.77 17.04
C ASN A 416 -2.52 -32.56 15.70
N LEU A 417 -3.77 -32.09 15.74
CA LEU A 417 -4.53 -31.76 14.54
C LEU A 417 -3.84 -30.70 13.69
N LEU A 418 -3.39 -29.59 14.29
CA LEU A 418 -2.71 -28.52 13.55
C LEU A 418 -1.29 -28.91 13.15
N MET A 419 -0.56 -29.63 14.01
CA MET A 419 0.80 -30.07 13.74
C MET A 419 0.88 -31.07 12.58
N HIS A 420 -0.02 -32.06 12.54
CA HIS A 420 -0.04 -33.07 11.48
C HIS A 420 -0.89 -32.66 10.27
N SER A 421 -1.73 -31.64 10.40
CA SER A 421 -2.45 -30.99 9.30
C SER A 421 -3.32 -31.95 8.46
N GLY A 422 -3.55 -31.60 7.18
CA GLY A 422 -4.61 -32.12 6.33
C GLY A 422 -4.54 -33.61 5.96
N LEU A 423 -3.36 -34.24 5.93
CA LEU A 423 -3.19 -35.66 5.59
C LEU A 423 -2.68 -36.45 6.78
N SER A 424 -3.49 -36.47 7.83
CA SER A 424 -3.12 -37.04 9.12
C SER A 424 -4.10 -38.10 9.61
N LYS A 425 -3.60 -38.98 10.48
CA LYS A 425 -4.44 -39.90 11.26
C LYS A 425 -5.43 -39.16 12.17
N ASP A 426 -5.08 -37.94 12.59
CA ASP A 426 -5.91 -37.08 13.43
C ASP A 426 -7.19 -36.65 12.71
N LEU A 427 -7.10 -36.44 11.39
CA LEU A 427 -8.25 -36.17 10.50
C LEU A 427 -8.90 -37.41 9.89
N ARG A 428 -8.29 -38.58 10.08
CA ARG A 428 -8.77 -39.89 9.58
C ARG A 428 -9.16 -39.83 8.10
N VAL A 429 -8.35 -39.15 7.29
CA VAL A 429 -8.66 -38.93 5.87
C VAL A 429 -8.77 -40.25 5.13
N LYS A 430 -9.85 -40.42 4.36
CA LYS A 430 -10.04 -41.58 3.50
C LYS A 430 -9.48 -41.29 2.12
N VAL A 431 -8.69 -42.22 1.59
CA VAL A 431 -8.20 -42.21 0.22
C VAL A 431 -8.76 -43.43 -0.50
N ASP A 432 -9.48 -43.22 -1.60
CA ASP A 432 -9.99 -44.30 -2.45
C ASP A 432 -9.85 -43.95 -3.94
N LYS A 433 -10.34 -44.83 -4.83
CA LYS A 433 -10.22 -44.66 -6.30
C LYS A 433 -10.85 -43.37 -6.83
N ARG A 434 -11.68 -42.68 -6.04
CA ARG A 434 -12.37 -41.44 -6.42
C ARG A 434 -11.67 -40.18 -5.87
N GLY A 435 -10.67 -40.33 -4.99
CA GLY A 435 -9.89 -39.22 -4.44
C GLY A 435 -9.74 -39.26 -2.93
N VAL A 436 -9.55 -38.07 -2.34
CA VAL A 436 -9.30 -37.84 -0.91
C VAL A 436 -10.53 -37.21 -0.27
N THR A 437 -11.04 -37.78 0.82
CA THR A 437 -12.23 -37.26 1.53
C THR A 437 -11.96 -37.12 3.03
N PRO A 438 -12.19 -35.93 3.62
CA PRO A 438 -12.09 -35.77 5.07
C PRO A 438 -13.22 -36.52 5.76
N THR A 439 -12.91 -37.28 6.81
CA THR A 439 -13.93 -37.99 7.60
C THR A 439 -14.34 -37.24 8.87
N GLN A 440 -13.62 -36.17 9.21
CA GLN A 440 -13.96 -35.25 10.29
C GLN A 440 -14.10 -33.83 9.74
N ASN A 441 -15.11 -33.10 10.21
CA ASN A 441 -15.28 -31.68 9.92
C ASN A 441 -14.57 -30.85 11.01
N ILE A 442 -13.63 -30.00 10.61
CA ILE A 442 -12.94 -29.08 11.52
C ILE A 442 -13.70 -27.75 11.54
N ASN A 443 -14.20 -27.36 12.71
CA ASN A 443 -14.79 -26.04 12.89
C ASN A 443 -13.71 -25.03 13.31
N ARG A 444 -13.40 -24.06 12.43
CA ARG A 444 -12.45 -22.96 12.72
C ARG A 444 -12.78 -22.28 14.04
N ARG A 445 -14.05 -21.99 14.31
CA ARG A 445 -14.50 -21.26 15.50
C ARG A 445 -14.14 -21.99 16.79
N THR A 446 -14.25 -23.32 16.81
CA THR A 446 -13.89 -24.13 17.99
C THR A 446 -12.42 -24.01 18.34
N ILE A 447 -11.53 -24.00 17.34
CA ILE A 447 -10.08 -23.82 17.56
C ILE A 447 -9.79 -22.39 18.03
N VAL A 448 -10.37 -21.39 17.37
CA VAL A 448 -10.20 -19.97 17.71
C VAL A 448 -10.65 -19.69 19.15
N ASP A 449 -11.87 -20.12 19.51
CA ASP A 449 -12.46 -19.89 20.83
C ASP A 449 -11.64 -20.59 21.93
N TYR A 450 -11.09 -21.77 21.63
CA TYR A 450 -10.20 -22.46 22.55
C TYR A 450 -8.86 -21.72 22.73
N VAL A 451 -8.19 -21.38 21.62
CA VAL A 451 -6.85 -20.78 21.66
C VAL A 451 -6.90 -19.39 22.28
N LYS A 452 -7.85 -18.54 21.90
CA LYS A 452 -7.98 -17.19 22.46
C LYS A 452 -8.59 -17.17 23.86
N GLY A 453 -9.43 -18.15 24.20
CA GLY A 453 -10.19 -18.14 25.45
C GLY A 453 -9.60 -18.97 26.59
N LYS A 454 -8.83 -20.03 26.31
CA LYS A 454 -8.41 -21.02 27.33
C LYS A 454 -6.92 -21.37 27.32
N LEU A 455 -6.22 -21.19 26.20
CA LEU A 455 -4.85 -21.68 26.05
C LEU A 455 -3.87 -21.07 27.06
N LYS A 456 -4.00 -19.77 27.34
CA LYS A 456 -3.16 -19.09 28.33
C LYS A 456 -3.35 -19.69 29.73
N ASP A 457 -4.60 -19.81 30.18
CA ASP A 457 -4.94 -20.38 31.49
C ASP A 457 -4.45 -21.83 31.60
N HIS A 458 -4.53 -22.60 30.51
CA HIS A 458 -4.00 -23.95 30.47
C HIS A 458 -2.47 -23.96 30.60
N ALA A 459 -1.76 -23.12 29.85
CA ALA A 459 -0.31 -23.01 29.99
C ALA A 459 0.06 -22.65 31.44
N GLU A 460 -0.59 -21.65 32.05
CA GLU A 460 -0.39 -21.29 33.45
C GLU A 460 -0.71 -22.43 34.43
N GLY A 461 -1.75 -23.22 34.16
CA GLY A 461 -2.12 -24.38 34.96
C GLY A 461 -1.05 -25.47 34.94
N VAL A 462 -0.43 -25.73 33.77
CA VAL A 462 0.68 -26.69 33.64
C VAL A 462 1.95 -26.15 34.29
N ARG A 463 2.22 -24.85 34.23
CA ARG A 463 3.37 -24.23 34.91
C ARG A 463 3.35 -24.38 36.43
N ARG A 464 2.17 -24.53 37.05
CA ARG A 464 2.05 -24.68 38.52
C ARG A 464 2.49 -26.04 39.05
N ILE A 465 2.66 -27.03 38.18
CA ILE A 465 3.08 -28.40 38.56
C ILE A 465 4.57 -28.66 38.32
N THR A 466 5.25 -27.72 37.68
CA THR A 466 6.69 -27.73 37.35
C THR A 466 7.46 -26.82 38.27
#